data_AF-A0A9W6TNU8-F1
#
_entry.id   AF-A0A9W6TNU8-F1
#
_cell.length_a   1.000
_cell.length_b   1.000
_cell.length_c   1.000
_cell.angle_alpha   90.00
_cell.angle_beta   90.00
_cell.angle_gamma   90.00
#
_symmetry.space_group_name_H-M   'P 1'
#
loop_
_entity.id
_entity.type
_entity.pdbx_description
1 polymer ?
#
loop_
_entity_poly.entity_id
_entity_poly.type
_entity_poly.pdbx_seq_one_letter_code
_entity_poly.pdbx_strand_id
1 'polypeptide(L)'
;MTRPLYRKLLVEKVFPAIRAKLPIRRGTTVIVQQDKAGPHVREDDAELETAEKVEGWRIKMRCQPPRSPDLNVLDLGVFASIQALQYRKAAYDAVSLIEAVQNAFDEIRWQTLDKCFVTLQKLMEAILVDSGGKSFKLPRVCLAVNGRMPLSVKVSEEAVMNGNSKLVL
;
A
#
# COMPACT_ATOMS: atom_id res chain seq x y z
N MET A 1 -8.82 -11.90 -14.09
CA MET A 1 -8.65 -12.39 -12.70
C MET A 1 -10.03 -12.60 -12.09
N THR A 2 -10.28 -13.69 -11.37
CA THR A 2 -11.54 -13.95 -10.63
C THR A 2 -11.30 -13.90 -9.13
N ARG A 3 -12.34 -13.69 -8.31
CA ARG A 3 -12.19 -13.65 -6.84
C ARG A 3 -11.65 -14.95 -6.24
N PRO A 4 -12.11 -16.15 -6.66
CA PRO A 4 -11.51 -17.40 -6.16
C PRO A 4 -10.02 -17.52 -6.49
N LEU A 5 -9.60 -17.13 -7.69
CA LEU A 5 -8.19 -17.16 -8.08
C LEU A 5 -7.37 -16.12 -7.30
N TYR A 6 -7.90 -14.92 -7.10
CA TYR A 6 -7.26 -13.87 -6.30
C TYR A 6 -7.06 -14.33 -4.85
N ARG A 7 -8.10 -14.89 -4.22
CA ARG A 7 -8.03 -15.49 -2.88
C ARG A 7 -6.96 -16.58 -2.80
N LYS A 8 -6.93 -17.48 -3.79
CA LYS A 8 -5.91 -18.53 -3.87
C LYS A 8 -4.50 -17.95 -3.91
N LEU A 9 -4.26 -16.91 -4.71
CA LEU A 9 -2.97 -16.22 -4.78
C LEU A 9 -2.58 -15.55 -3.45
N LEU A 10 -3.54 -14.96 -2.73
CA LEU A 10 -3.29 -14.39 -1.41
C LEU A 10 -2.77 -15.46 -0.43
N VAL A 11 -3.49 -16.58 -0.34
CA VAL A 11 -3.18 -17.67 0.60
C VAL A 11 -1.90 -18.40 0.24
N GLU A 12 -1.68 -18.71 -1.05
CA GLU A 12 -0.55 -19.54 -1.50
C GLU A 12 0.73 -18.76 -1.73
N LYS A 13 0.65 -17.45 -2.02
CA LYS A 13 1.82 -16.64 -2.42
C LYS A 13 2.05 -15.46 -1.49
N VAL A 14 1.03 -14.62 -1.28
CA VAL A 14 1.20 -13.34 -0.58
C VAL A 14 1.40 -13.52 0.92
N PHE A 15 0.54 -14.26 1.60
CA PHE A 15 0.63 -14.44 3.05
C PHE A 15 1.90 -15.19 3.48
N PRO A 16 2.35 -16.25 2.79
CA PRO A 16 3.65 -16.86 3.06
C PRO A 16 4.82 -15.88 2.88
N ALA A 17 4.79 -15.07 1.81
CA ALA A 17 5.84 -14.06 1.58
C ALA A 17 5.87 -12.97 2.67
N ILE A 18 4.71 -12.53 3.15
CA ILE A 18 4.60 -11.61 4.29
C ILE A 18 5.26 -12.22 5.52
N ARG A 19 4.92 -13.47 5.88
CA ARG A 19 5.49 -14.15 7.04
C ARG A 19 7.00 -14.32 6.95
N ALA A 20 7.53 -14.57 5.75
CA ALA A 20 8.96 -14.76 5.51
C ALA A 20 9.77 -13.45 5.50
N LYS A 21 9.21 -12.36 4.97
CA LYS A 21 9.96 -11.12 4.70
C LYS A 21 9.70 -10.00 5.70
N LEU A 22 8.55 -9.99 6.38
CA LEU A 22 8.15 -8.86 7.21
C LEU A 22 8.68 -9.03 8.65
N PRO A 23 9.54 -8.12 9.15
CA PRO A 23 10.18 -8.27 10.45
C PRO A 23 9.24 -7.84 11.57
N ILE A 24 8.28 -8.70 11.92
CA ILE A 24 7.23 -8.37 12.91
C ILE A 24 7.34 -9.28 14.13
N ARG A 25 7.09 -8.70 15.32
CA ARG A 25 6.92 -9.45 16.56
C ARG A 25 5.67 -10.34 16.46
N ARG A 26 5.81 -11.63 16.76
CA ARG A 26 4.67 -12.56 16.88
C ARG A 26 3.56 -11.92 17.72
N GLY A 27 2.32 -12.04 17.26
CA GLY A 27 1.14 -11.43 17.90
C GLY A 27 0.72 -10.06 17.37
N THR A 28 1.50 -9.41 16.49
CA THR A 28 1.06 -8.17 15.83
C THR A 28 0.10 -8.46 14.68
N THR A 29 -0.87 -7.57 14.46
CA THR A 29 -1.79 -7.67 13.32
C THR A 29 -1.22 -6.97 12.09
N VAL A 30 -1.11 -7.69 10.97
CA VAL A 30 -0.77 -7.14 9.66
C VAL A 30 -2.04 -6.78 8.92
N ILE A 31 -2.10 -5.55 8.42
CA ILE A 31 -3.19 -5.09 7.56
C ILE A 31 -2.72 -5.15 6.11
N VAL A 32 -3.45 -5.90 5.28
CA VAL A 32 -3.26 -5.93 3.84
C VAL A 32 -4.34 -5.08 3.20
N GLN A 33 -3.95 -3.94 2.65
CA GLN A 33 -4.84 -3.04 1.95
C GLN A 33 -5.04 -3.47 0.49
N GLN A 34 -6.26 -3.31 -0.02
CA GLN A 34 -6.63 -3.48 -1.43
C GLN A 34 -7.70 -2.44 -1.83
N ASP A 35 -7.91 -2.25 -3.15
CA ASP A 35 -9.03 -1.46 -3.65
C ASP A 35 -10.34 -2.29 -3.70
N LYS A 36 -11.45 -1.67 -4.15
CA LYS A 36 -12.75 -2.34 -4.27
C LYS A 36 -13.02 -2.94 -5.67
N ALA A 37 -11.98 -3.35 -6.41
CA ALA A 37 -12.17 -4.01 -7.70
C ALA A 37 -12.99 -5.31 -7.58
N GLY A 38 -13.76 -5.63 -8.62
CA GLY A 38 -14.68 -6.77 -8.61
C GLY A 38 -14.06 -8.10 -8.14
N PRO A 39 -12.84 -8.48 -8.57
CA PRO A 39 -12.17 -9.70 -8.11
C PRO A 39 -11.65 -9.68 -6.68
N HIS A 40 -11.60 -8.53 -6.00
CA HIS A 40 -11.05 -8.48 -4.64
C HIS A 40 -11.99 -9.12 -3.61
N VAL A 41 -11.38 -9.65 -2.56
CA VAL A 41 -12.06 -10.30 -1.44
C VAL A 41 -12.75 -9.24 -0.57
N ARG A 42 -13.73 -9.65 0.22
CA ARG A 42 -14.29 -8.76 1.24
C ARG A 42 -13.39 -8.75 2.48
N GLU A 43 -13.57 -7.76 3.35
CA GLU A 43 -12.82 -7.74 4.61
C GLU A 43 -13.23 -8.85 5.58
N ASP A 44 -14.48 -9.33 5.45
CA ASP A 44 -15.12 -10.39 6.23
C ASP A 44 -15.10 -11.74 5.50
N ASP A 45 -14.13 -11.96 4.59
CA ASP A 45 -14.04 -13.19 3.81
C ASP A 45 -13.67 -14.40 4.71
N ALA A 46 -14.67 -15.23 5.01
CA ALA A 46 -14.55 -16.34 5.96
C ALA A 46 -13.45 -17.36 5.61
N GLU A 47 -13.17 -17.56 4.32
CA GLU A 47 -12.09 -18.45 3.87
C GLU A 47 -10.71 -17.88 4.21
N LEU A 48 -10.55 -16.55 4.15
CA LEU A 48 -9.32 -15.89 4.59
C LEU A 48 -9.19 -15.88 6.10
N GLU A 49 -10.27 -15.63 6.86
CA GLU A 49 -10.22 -15.63 8.33
C GLU A 49 -9.65 -16.94 8.91
N THR A 50 -9.90 -18.05 8.22
CA THR A 50 -9.38 -19.38 8.59
C THR A 50 -7.88 -19.51 8.27
N ALA A 51 -7.46 -19.05 7.09
CA ALA A 51 -6.06 -19.08 6.64
C ALA A 51 -5.14 -18.09 7.41
N GLU A 52 -5.72 -17.05 8.00
CA GLU A 52 -5.01 -15.98 8.72
C GLU A 52 -4.52 -16.41 10.12
N LYS A 53 -5.07 -17.48 10.71
CA LYS A 53 -4.79 -17.94 12.09
C LYS A 53 -3.73 -19.04 12.17
N VAL A 54 -2.63 -18.87 11.45
CA VAL A 54 -1.50 -19.82 11.45
C VAL A 54 -0.31 -19.19 12.18
N GLU A 55 0.25 -19.90 13.16
CA GLU A 55 1.57 -19.62 13.77
C GLU A 55 1.76 -18.23 14.43
N GLY A 56 0.72 -17.71 15.10
CA GLY A 56 0.84 -16.45 15.85
C GLY A 56 0.92 -15.19 14.98
N TRP A 57 0.61 -15.33 13.68
CA TRP A 57 0.31 -14.22 12.80
C TRP A 57 -1.19 -13.92 12.82
N ARG A 58 -1.52 -12.63 12.69
CA ARG A 58 -2.89 -12.19 12.41
C ARG A 58 -2.81 -11.27 11.20
N ILE A 59 -3.15 -11.78 10.02
CA ILE A 59 -3.32 -10.94 8.83
C ILE A 59 -4.79 -10.52 8.78
N LYS A 60 -5.11 -9.34 8.27
CA LYS A 60 -6.48 -8.89 8.00
C LYS A 60 -6.51 -8.11 6.70
N MET A 61 -7.53 -8.35 5.89
CA MET A 61 -7.80 -7.56 4.69
C MET A 61 -8.50 -6.23 5.06
N ARG A 62 -8.15 -5.16 4.34
CA ARG A 62 -8.82 -3.86 4.39
C ARG A 62 -9.04 -3.30 3.00
N CYS A 63 -10.25 -2.84 2.73
CA CYS A 63 -10.61 -2.19 1.49
C CYS A 63 -10.48 -0.68 1.67
N GLN A 64 -9.73 -0.04 0.77
CA GLN A 64 -9.61 1.41 0.80
C GLN A 64 -10.95 2.11 0.45
N PRO A 65 -11.09 3.41 0.78
CA PRO A 65 -12.26 4.18 0.39
C PRO A 65 -12.51 4.15 -1.13
N PRO A 66 -13.77 4.11 -1.60
CA PRO A 66 -14.08 4.12 -3.03
C PRO A 66 -13.45 5.32 -3.75
N ARG A 67 -13.04 5.14 -5.02
CA ARG A 67 -12.50 6.19 -5.91
C ARG A 67 -11.33 7.00 -5.31
N SER A 68 -10.50 6.35 -4.50
CA SER A 68 -9.37 6.97 -3.81
C SER A 68 -8.05 6.26 -4.15
N PRO A 69 -7.61 6.27 -5.43
CA PRO A 69 -6.37 5.62 -5.85
C PRO A 69 -5.13 6.25 -5.18
N ASP A 70 -5.24 7.52 -4.81
CA ASP A 70 -4.27 8.30 -4.07
C ASP A 70 -4.04 7.73 -2.65
N LEU A 71 -5.03 7.04 -2.08
CA LEU A 71 -4.91 6.32 -0.81
C LEU A 71 -4.31 4.91 -0.94
N ASN A 72 -3.90 4.48 -2.13
CA ASN A 72 -3.17 3.23 -2.35
C ASN A 72 -1.69 3.53 -2.59
N VAL A 73 -0.78 3.07 -1.73
CA VAL A 73 0.66 3.29 -1.92
C VAL A 73 1.17 2.75 -3.26
N LEU A 74 0.56 1.66 -3.75
CA LEU A 74 0.98 1.02 -5.00
C LEU A 74 0.69 1.91 -6.20
N ASP A 75 -0.53 2.42 -6.29
CA ASP A 75 -0.97 3.33 -7.36
C ASP A 75 -0.35 4.72 -7.21
N LEU A 76 -0.21 5.21 -5.99
CA LEU A 76 0.31 6.56 -5.69
C LEU A 76 1.74 6.77 -6.18
N GLY A 77 2.60 5.74 -6.10
CA GLY A 77 4.00 5.94 -6.46
C GLY A 77 4.84 4.69 -6.73
N VAL A 78 4.49 3.51 -6.19
CA VAL A 78 5.33 2.31 -6.40
C VAL A 78 5.29 1.87 -7.86
N PHE A 79 4.10 1.75 -8.47
CA PHE A 79 3.99 1.36 -9.88
C PHE A 79 4.61 2.39 -10.83
N ALA A 80 4.39 3.68 -10.58
CA ALA A 80 5.04 4.75 -11.35
C ALA A 80 6.58 4.66 -11.26
N SER A 81 7.11 4.31 -10.09
CA SER A 81 8.56 4.15 -9.88
C SER A 81 9.13 2.95 -10.64
N ILE A 82 8.42 1.80 -10.62
CA ILE A 82 8.80 0.61 -11.40
C ILE A 82 8.73 0.92 -12.89
N GLN A 83 7.65 1.58 -13.34
CA GLN A 83 7.45 1.94 -14.73
C GLN A 83 8.56 2.89 -15.23
N ALA A 84 8.99 3.86 -14.43
CA ALA A 84 10.08 4.77 -14.78
C ALA A 84 11.44 4.05 -14.96
N LEU A 85 11.68 2.94 -14.24
CA LEU A 85 12.85 2.08 -14.43
C LEU A 85 12.67 1.17 -15.65
N GLN A 86 11.50 0.56 -15.80
CA GLN A 86 11.17 -0.32 -16.91
C GLN A 86 11.28 0.41 -18.26
N TYR A 87 10.84 1.67 -18.37
CA TYR A 87 10.93 2.46 -19.61
C TYR A 87 12.36 2.70 -20.12
N ARG A 88 13.38 2.48 -19.28
CA ARG A 88 14.79 2.59 -19.67
C ARG A 88 15.32 1.31 -20.33
N LYS A 89 14.51 0.25 -20.36
CA LYS A 89 14.85 -1.07 -20.90
C LYS A 89 14.05 -1.28 -22.18
N ALA A 90 14.75 -1.66 -23.26
CA ALA A 90 14.08 -2.02 -24.49
C ALA A 90 13.38 -3.37 -24.32
N ALA A 91 12.09 -3.43 -24.64
CA ALA A 91 11.30 -4.64 -24.66
C ALA A 91 10.43 -4.63 -25.92
N TYR A 92 10.49 -5.71 -26.69
CA TYR A 92 9.84 -5.82 -28.01
C TYR A 92 8.79 -6.93 -28.06
N ASP A 93 8.67 -7.70 -26.98
CA ASP A 93 7.69 -8.76 -26.82
C ASP A 93 7.25 -8.87 -25.35
N ALA A 94 6.27 -9.73 -25.10
CA ALA A 94 5.73 -9.92 -23.75
C ALA A 94 6.77 -10.51 -22.78
N VAL A 95 7.70 -11.34 -23.24
CA VAL A 95 8.69 -12.02 -22.40
C VAL A 95 9.73 -11.02 -21.91
N SER A 96 10.32 -10.26 -22.83
CA SER A 96 11.24 -9.16 -22.53
C SER A 96 10.59 -8.07 -21.69
N LEU A 97 9.29 -7.81 -21.86
CA LEU A 97 8.57 -6.89 -20.99
C LEU A 97 8.44 -7.41 -19.56
N ILE A 98 8.08 -8.69 -19.38
CA ILE A 98 7.99 -9.32 -18.06
C ILE A 98 9.35 -9.27 -17.35
N GLU A 99 10.43 -9.61 -18.06
CA GLU A 99 11.80 -9.54 -17.54
C GLU A 99 12.19 -8.10 -17.18
N ALA A 100 11.88 -7.12 -18.03
CA ALA A 100 12.16 -5.71 -17.76
C ALA A 100 11.44 -5.20 -16.50
N VAL A 101 10.18 -5.62 -16.28
CA VAL A 101 9.40 -5.29 -15.07
C VAL A 101 10.00 -5.97 -13.84
N GLN A 102 10.40 -7.24 -13.92
CA GLN A 102 11.05 -7.95 -12.81
C GLN A 102 12.37 -7.29 -12.42
N ASN A 103 13.23 -7.00 -13.40
CA ASN A 103 14.49 -6.29 -13.16
C ASN A 103 14.23 -4.89 -12.58
N ALA A 104 13.20 -4.18 -13.04
CA ALA A 104 12.84 -2.87 -12.49
C ALA A 104 12.32 -2.96 -11.04
N PHE A 105 11.62 -4.04 -10.68
CA PHE A 105 11.20 -4.32 -9.32
C PHE A 105 12.40 -4.60 -8.41
N ASP A 106 13.39 -5.35 -8.88
CA ASP A 106 14.60 -5.64 -8.08
C ASP A 106 15.54 -4.43 -7.95
N GLU A 107 15.59 -3.57 -8.98
CA GLU A 107 16.37 -2.33 -8.99
C GLU A 107 15.75 -1.20 -8.15
N ILE A 108 14.47 -1.30 -7.78
CA ILE A 108 13.82 -0.21 -7.06
C ILE A 108 14.52 0.01 -5.72
N ARG A 109 14.99 1.24 -5.54
CA ARG A 109 15.65 1.64 -4.31
C ARG A 109 14.67 1.68 -3.15
N TRP A 110 15.06 1.12 -2.01
CA TRP A 110 14.25 1.19 -0.78
C TRP A 110 13.90 2.63 -0.37
N GLN A 111 14.77 3.62 -0.64
CA GLN A 111 14.46 5.03 -0.36
C GLN A 111 13.28 5.55 -1.20
N THR A 112 13.06 5.00 -2.39
CA THR A 112 11.90 5.35 -3.23
C THR A 112 10.61 4.80 -2.62
N LEU A 113 10.64 3.57 -2.10
CA LEU A 113 9.51 2.97 -1.40
C LEU A 113 9.17 3.76 -0.13
N ASP A 114 10.18 4.09 0.67
CA ASP A 114 10.07 4.94 1.86
C ASP A 114 9.39 6.29 1.55
N LYS A 115 9.80 6.95 0.47
CA LYS A 115 9.18 8.20 0.00
C LYS A 115 7.71 8.01 -0.37
N CYS A 116 7.34 6.90 -1.01
CA CYS A 116 5.94 6.62 -1.34
C CYS A 116 5.07 6.53 -0.08
N PHE A 117 5.55 5.84 0.97
CA PHE A 117 4.83 5.73 2.23
C PHE A 117 4.70 7.07 2.98
N VAL A 118 5.75 7.88 3.02
CA VAL A 118 5.66 9.21 3.65
C VAL A 118 4.76 10.15 2.84
N THR A 119 4.77 10.04 1.51
CA THR A 119 3.86 10.81 0.64
C THR A 119 2.41 10.43 0.92
N LEU A 120 2.12 9.13 1.06
CA LEU A 120 0.79 8.65 1.44
C LEU A 120 0.33 9.23 2.79
N GLN A 121 1.21 9.27 3.81
CA GLN A 121 0.86 9.85 5.11
C GLN A 121 0.57 11.35 5.02
N LYS A 122 1.37 12.11 4.26
CA LYS A 122 1.14 13.54 4.03
C LYS A 122 -0.12 13.81 3.20
N LEU A 123 -0.44 12.91 2.29
CA LEU A 123 -1.70 12.95 1.54
C LEU A 123 -2.90 12.75 2.46
N MET A 124 -2.87 11.74 3.34
CA MET A 124 -3.92 11.50 4.33
C MET A 124 -4.15 12.72 5.22
N GLU A 125 -3.06 13.36 5.68
CA GLU A 125 -3.14 14.62 6.44
C GLU A 125 -3.83 15.74 5.63
N ALA A 126 -3.47 15.92 4.36
CA ALA A 126 -4.10 16.93 3.50
C ALA A 126 -5.60 16.67 3.27
N ILE A 127 -5.99 15.40 3.12
CA ILE A 127 -7.40 14.99 3.00
C ILE A 127 -8.17 15.32 4.28
N LEU A 128 -7.58 15.10 5.45
CA LEU A 128 -8.21 15.43 6.73
C LEU A 128 -8.42 16.94 6.89
N VAL A 129 -7.43 17.75 6.51
CA VAL A 129 -7.56 19.21 6.50
C VAL A 129 -8.67 19.67 5.55
N ASP A 130 -8.72 19.10 4.33
CA ASP A 130 -9.73 19.39 3.31
C ASP A 130 -11.08 18.68 3.55
N SER A 131 -11.32 18.12 4.75
CA SER A 131 -12.57 17.43 5.12
C SER A 131 -13.03 16.33 4.13
N GLY A 132 -12.09 15.57 3.56
CA GLY A 132 -12.37 14.52 2.59
C GLY A 132 -12.39 14.98 1.12
N GLY A 133 -12.12 16.27 0.88
CA GLY A 133 -11.97 16.83 -0.46
C GLY A 133 -10.73 16.33 -1.20
N LYS A 134 -10.55 16.81 -2.43
CA LYS A 134 -9.42 16.49 -3.32
C LYS A 134 -8.72 17.76 -3.82
N SER A 135 -8.94 18.89 -3.16
CA SER A 135 -8.55 20.22 -3.67
C SER A 135 -7.11 20.62 -3.33
N PHE A 136 -6.33 19.72 -2.74
CA PHE A 136 -4.97 19.97 -2.28
C PHE A 136 -3.92 19.59 -3.33
N LYS A 137 -2.78 20.29 -3.31
CA LYS A 137 -1.60 19.90 -4.09
C LYS A 137 -0.90 18.73 -3.42
N LEU A 138 -0.34 17.82 -4.21
CA LEU A 138 0.48 16.74 -3.68
C LEU A 138 1.63 17.31 -2.83
N PRO A 139 1.72 16.94 -1.55
CA PRO A 139 2.74 17.46 -0.65
C PRO A 139 4.11 16.94 -1.08
N ARG A 140 5.09 17.85 -1.24
CA ARG A 140 6.48 17.47 -1.52
C ARG A 140 7.14 16.96 -0.24
N VAL A 141 7.69 15.76 -0.27
CA VAL A 141 8.37 15.15 0.88
C VAL A 141 9.89 15.24 0.71
N CYS A 142 10.53 16.01 1.59
CA CYS A 142 11.99 16.10 1.71
C CYS A 142 12.48 15.69 3.12
N LEU A 143 11.78 14.78 3.78
CA LEU A 143 12.06 14.39 5.17
C LEU A 143 12.97 13.15 5.22
N ALA A 144 14.28 13.34 5.28
CA ALA A 144 15.21 12.26 5.60
C ALA A 144 15.87 12.51 6.95
N VAL A 145 15.80 11.54 7.87
CA VAL A 145 16.52 11.53 9.14
C VAL A 145 17.56 10.40 9.05
N ASN A 146 18.85 10.74 9.12
CA ASN A 146 19.96 9.78 8.95
C ASN A 146 19.83 8.92 7.68
N GLY A 147 19.34 9.50 6.59
CA GLY A 147 19.19 8.82 5.30
C GLY A 147 17.97 7.89 5.19
N ARG A 148 17.17 7.72 6.24
CA ARG A 148 15.89 6.97 6.22
C ARG A 148 14.72 7.92 6.37
N MET A 149 13.58 7.55 5.79
CA MET A 149 12.34 8.27 6.03
C MET A 149 11.72 7.79 7.36
N PRO A 150 11.02 8.67 8.10
CA PRO A 150 10.36 8.25 9.33
C PRO A 150 9.25 7.23 9.03
N LEU A 151 9.09 6.22 9.89
CA LEU A 151 8.01 5.25 9.78
C LEU A 151 6.63 5.91 9.88
N SER A 152 6.53 6.95 10.73
CA SER A 152 5.32 7.73 10.92
C SER A 152 5.67 9.23 10.98
N VAL A 153 4.84 10.04 10.35
CA VAL A 153 4.94 11.50 10.37
C VAL A 153 3.95 12.06 11.37
N LYS A 154 4.38 13.09 12.12
CA LYS A 154 3.47 13.84 12.99
C LYS A 154 2.37 14.52 12.15
N VAL A 155 1.13 14.30 12.56
CA VAL A 155 -0.07 14.92 11.98
C VAL A 155 -0.36 16.24 12.71
N SER A 156 -0.79 17.27 11.99
CA SER A 156 -1.16 18.57 12.56
C SER A 156 -2.38 18.46 13.49
N GLU A 157 -2.45 19.35 14.48
CA GLU A 157 -3.60 19.41 15.40
C GLU A 157 -4.90 19.71 14.65
N GLU A 158 -4.84 20.59 13.64
CA GLU A 158 -5.96 20.90 12.75
C GLU A 158 -6.51 19.65 12.05
N ALA A 159 -5.63 18.83 11.44
CA ALA A 159 -6.04 17.60 10.77
C ALA A 159 -6.68 16.62 11.76
N VAL A 160 -6.17 16.53 12.98
CA VAL A 160 -6.75 15.69 14.05
C VAL A 160 -8.14 16.21 14.46
N MET A 161 -8.29 17.52 14.68
CA MET A 161 -9.57 18.13 15.03
C MET A 161 -10.61 17.94 13.92
N ASN A 162 -10.25 18.22 12.67
CA ASN A 162 -11.14 18.06 11.52
C ASN A 162 -11.55 16.58 11.37
N GLY A 163 -10.60 15.65 11.44
CA GLY A 163 -10.88 14.22 11.37
C GLY A 163 -11.83 13.74 12.47
N ASN A 164 -11.57 14.12 13.72
CA ASN A 164 -12.42 13.74 14.86
C ASN A 164 -13.84 14.32 14.75
N SER A 165 -13.98 15.54 14.24
CA SER A 165 -15.30 16.17 14.06
C SER A 165 -16.23 15.39 13.10
N LYS A 166 -15.67 14.54 12.23
CA LYS A 166 -16.41 13.74 11.25
C LYS A 166 -16.70 12.31 11.72
N LEU A 167 -16.12 11.86 12.84
CA LEU A 167 -16.37 10.53 13.41
C LEU A 167 -17.61 10.48 14.33
N VAL A 168 -18.16 11.63 14.70
CA VAL A 168 -19.30 11.77 15.63
C VAL A 168 -20.62 12.05 14.89
N LEU A 169 -20.67 11.76 13.59
CA LEU A 169 -21.87 11.80 12.74
C LEU A 169 -22.30 10.37 12.39
#